data_AF-A0A085ZK12-F1
#
_entry.id   AF-A0A085ZK12-F1
#
_cell.length_a   1.000
_cell.length_b   1.000
_cell.length_c   1.000
_cell.angle_alpha   90.00
_cell.angle_beta   90.00
_cell.angle_gamma   90.00
#
_symmetry.space_group_name_H-M   'P 1'
#
loop_
_entity.id
_entity.type
_entity.pdbx_description
1 polymer ?
#
loop_
_entity_poly.entity_id
_entity_poly.type
_entity_poly.pdbx_seq_one_letter_code
_entity_poly.pdbx_strand_id
1 'polypeptide(L)'
;MKKIFLFLCIIIVTTGCKSQTEDFSLIGKWKAIESINSNGAKKFHTDIENGNEITFGIDNIVIDHHLNIKGKYEIIGDSLHLIFPKKEFFYFCRTNEWSSKKMFLDPVNDKYQLICDEGCTTIYKKIE
;
A
#
# COMPACT_ATOMS: atom_id res chain seq x y z
N MET A 1 -55.50 -8.71 9.89
CA MET A 1 -54.18 -9.23 9.48
C MET A 1 -53.52 -8.36 8.41
N LYS A 2 -53.42 -7.03 8.60
CA LYS A 2 -52.78 -6.10 7.65
C LYS A 2 -51.63 -5.28 8.25
N LYS A 3 -51.41 -5.37 9.57
CA LYS A 3 -50.39 -4.59 10.30
C LYS A 3 -49.05 -5.29 10.47
N ILE A 4 -48.98 -6.62 10.30
CA ILE A 4 -47.75 -7.41 10.46
C ILE A 4 -46.84 -7.29 9.23
N PHE A 5 -47.41 -7.08 8.04
CA PHE A 5 -46.63 -6.94 6.80
C PHE A 5 -45.82 -5.63 6.71
N LEU A 6 -46.21 -4.59 7.46
CA LEU A 6 -45.54 -3.28 7.41
C LEU A 6 -44.20 -3.29 8.18
N PHE A 7 -44.06 -4.16 9.17
CA PHE A 7 -42.83 -4.26 9.98
C PHE A 7 -41.70 -5.02 9.26
N LEU A 8 -42.03 -5.92 8.32
CA LEU A 8 -41.03 -6.72 7.61
C LEU A 8 -40.24 -5.89 6.57
N CYS A 9 -40.86 -4.87 5.98
CA CYS A 9 -40.20 -4.02 4.98
C CYS A 9 -39.16 -3.06 5.59
N ILE A 10 -39.23 -2.74 6.88
CA ILE A 10 -38.33 -1.79 7.53
C ILE A 10 -36.96 -2.43 7.84
N ILE A 11 -36.91 -3.75 8.06
CA ILE A 11 -35.68 -4.46 8.44
C ILE A 11 -34.73 -4.63 7.24
N ILE A 12 -35.25 -4.65 6.00
CA ILE A 12 -34.43 -4.85 4.79
C ILE A 12 -33.65 -3.57 4.41
N VAL A 13 -34.09 -2.39 4.87
CA VAL A 13 -33.43 -1.11 4.52
C VAL A 13 -32.25 -0.80 5.45
N THR A 14 -32.15 -1.43 6.63
CA THR A 14 -31.08 -1.13 7.60
C THR A 14 -29.88 -2.09 7.52
N THR A 15 -29.96 -3.18 6.76
CA THR A 15 -28.82 -4.10 6.56
C THR A 15 -27.89 -3.69 5.41
N GLY A 16 -28.22 -2.59 4.71
CA GLY A 16 -27.45 -2.04 3.60
C GLY A 16 -26.31 -1.10 4.00
N CYS A 17 -25.66 -1.28 5.16
CA CYS A 17 -24.32 -0.71 5.36
C CYS A 17 -23.35 -1.46 4.44
N LYS A 18 -23.32 -1.09 3.16
CA LYS A 18 -22.20 -1.40 2.29
C LYS A 18 -20.96 -0.84 2.99
N SER A 19 -20.14 -1.74 3.52
CA SER A 19 -18.79 -1.46 3.95
C SER A 19 -18.12 -0.61 2.87
N GLN A 20 -18.07 0.70 3.06
CA GLN A 20 -17.31 1.59 2.20
C GLN A 20 -15.86 1.20 2.41
N THR A 21 -15.33 0.38 1.51
CA THR A 21 -13.89 0.17 1.41
C THR A 21 -13.28 1.54 1.12
N GLU A 22 -12.53 2.10 2.07
CA GLU A 22 -11.79 3.34 1.87
C GLU A 22 -10.96 3.19 0.58
N ASP A 23 -11.03 4.15 -0.34
CA ASP A 23 -10.21 4.14 -1.54
C ASP A 23 -8.73 4.24 -1.17
N PHE A 24 -7.86 3.57 -1.93
CA PHE A 24 -6.43 3.68 -1.70
C PHE A 24 -5.94 5.11 -1.94
N SER A 25 -5.12 5.60 -1.01
CA SER A 25 -4.36 6.83 -1.17
C SER A 25 -2.96 6.63 -0.63
N LEU A 26 -1.96 6.89 -1.48
CA LEU A 26 -0.54 6.85 -1.13
C LEU A 26 -0.22 7.85 -0.01
N ILE A 27 -0.94 8.97 0.06
CA ILE A 27 -0.74 10.01 1.07
C ILE A 27 -0.95 9.42 2.46
N GLY A 28 -0.01 9.68 3.37
CA GLY A 28 -0.04 9.20 4.75
C GLY A 28 1.29 8.62 5.19
N LYS A 29 1.29 8.01 6.37
CA LYS A 29 2.45 7.37 6.97
C LYS A 29 2.33 5.86 6.85
N TRP A 30 3.40 5.23 6.39
CA TRP A 30 3.46 3.81 6.06
C TRP A 30 4.62 3.16 6.78
N LYS A 31 4.39 1.98 7.36
CA LYS A 31 5.43 1.18 8.02
C LYS A 31 5.62 -0.14 7.30
N ALA A 32 6.86 -0.50 6.98
CA ALA A 32 7.19 -1.83 6.46
C ALA A 32 6.86 -2.89 7.52
N ILE A 33 6.10 -3.91 7.14
CA ILE A 33 5.64 -4.96 8.07
C ILE A 33 6.06 -6.36 7.65
N GLU A 34 6.39 -6.56 6.37
CA GLU A 34 6.67 -7.89 5.84
C GLU A 34 7.53 -7.74 4.58
N SER A 35 8.46 -8.67 4.38
CA SER A 35 9.17 -8.87 3.12
C SER A 35 8.80 -10.23 2.53
N ILE A 36 8.51 -10.25 1.22
CA ILE A 36 8.31 -11.45 0.45
C ILE A 36 9.53 -11.66 -0.44
N ASN A 37 10.13 -12.83 -0.31
CA ASN A 37 11.22 -13.31 -1.15
C ASN A 37 10.81 -14.63 -1.84
N SER A 38 11.50 -15.04 -2.89
CA SER A 38 11.41 -16.39 -3.47
C SER A 38 12.81 -16.94 -3.72
N ASN A 39 12.91 -18.23 -3.99
CA ASN A 39 14.12 -18.88 -4.51
C ASN A 39 13.82 -19.67 -5.80
N GLY A 40 12.88 -19.16 -6.60
CA GLY A 40 12.34 -19.83 -7.80
C GLY A 40 11.38 -20.99 -7.51
N ALA A 41 11.57 -21.74 -6.41
CA ALA A 41 10.73 -22.89 -6.05
C ALA A 41 9.69 -22.58 -4.97
N LYS A 42 10.02 -21.70 -4.02
CA LYS A 42 9.17 -21.38 -2.87
C LYS A 42 9.22 -19.90 -2.54
N LYS A 43 8.06 -19.33 -2.21
CA LYS A 43 7.94 -17.99 -1.62
C LYS A 43 8.13 -18.05 -0.11
N PHE A 44 8.88 -17.10 0.41
CA PHE A 44 9.16 -16.90 1.83
C PHE A 44 8.58 -15.56 2.25
N HIS A 45 7.89 -15.58 3.38
CA HIS A 45 7.31 -14.42 4.01
C HIS A 45 8.07 -14.19 5.31
N THR A 46 8.50 -12.96 5.56
CA THR A 46 9.26 -12.62 6.76
C THR A 46 8.68 -11.34 7.35
N ASP A 47 8.16 -11.45 8.57
CA ASP A 47 7.64 -10.30 9.31
C ASP A 47 8.77 -9.34 9.69
N ILE A 48 8.46 -8.04 9.71
CA ILE A 48 9.39 -6.96 10.03
C ILE A 48 8.85 -6.18 11.23
N GLU A 49 9.33 -6.47 12.44
CA GLU A 49 8.83 -5.84 13.67
C GLU A 49 9.11 -4.32 13.73
N ASN A 50 10.32 -3.92 13.31
CA ASN A 50 10.81 -2.54 13.34
C ASN A 50 11.09 -2.01 11.94
N GLY A 51 10.17 -2.24 11.01
CA GLY A 51 10.35 -1.84 9.62
C GLY A 51 10.40 -0.33 9.43
N ASN A 52 11.06 0.09 8.35
CA ASN A 52 11.19 1.49 7.96
C ASN A 52 9.82 2.17 7.85
N GLU A 53 9.77 3.44 8.23
CA GLU A 53 8.61 4.30 8.05
C GLU A 53 8.86 5.27 6.89
N ILE A 54 7.87 5.39 6.01
CA ILE A 54 7.87 6.34 4.90
C ILE A 54 6.61 7.19 4.99
N THR A 55 6.75 8.51 4.86
CA THR A 55 5.61 9.43 4.81
C THR A 55 5.50 10.05 3.43
N PHE A 56 4.31 9.98 2.83
CA PHE A 56 3.96 10.66 1.59
C PHE A 56 3.00 11.82 1.88
N GLY A 57 3.36 13.03 1.44
CA GLY A 57 2.60 14.26 1.64
C GLY A 57 1.99 14.81 0.34
N ILE A 58 0.96 15.64 0.49
CA ILE A 58 0.09 16.15 -0.61
C ILE A 58 0.83 16.94 -1.70
N ASP A 59 2.01 17.49 -1.41
CA ASP A 59 2.83 18.26 -2.36
C ASP A 59 3.95 17.42 -2.98
N ASN A 60 3.68 16.14 -3.26
CA ASN A 60 4.66 15.19 -3.79
C ASN A 60 5.90 15.04 -2.89
N ILE A 61 5.75 15.23 -1.58
CA ILE A 61 6.84 15.12 -0.60
C ILE A 61 6.93 13.67 -0.12
N VAL A 62 8.14 13.12 -0.08
CA VAL A 62 8.41 11.85 0.61
C VAL A 62 9.45 12.04 1.71
N ILE A 63 9.24 11.39 2.85
CA ILE A 63 10.21 11.33 3.95
C ILE A 63 10.50 9.86 4.24
N ASP A 64 11.77 9.49 4.16
CA ASP A 64 12.26 8.20 4.68
C ASP A 64 12.78 8.43 6.10
N HIS A 65 12.08 7.88 7.09
CA HIS A 65 12.38 8.14 8.51
C HIS A 65 13.61 7.36 9.00
N HIS A 66 13.92 6.19 8.43
CA HIS A 66 15.13 5.46 8.78
C HIS A 66 16.40 6.22 8.37
N LEU A 67 16.36 6.82 7.19
CA LEU A 67 17.49 7.58 6.64
C LEU A 67 17.45 9.06 7.07
N ASN A 68 16.34 9.51 7.65
CA ASN A 68 16.06 10.90 8.00
C ASN A 68 16.29 11.86 6.82
N ILE A 69 15.77 11.49 5.65
CA ILE A 69 15.90 12.27 4.41
C ILE A 69 14.53 12.63 3.86
N LYS A 70 14.45 13.84 3.33
CA LYS A 70 13.29 14.35 2.61
C LYS A 70 13.58 14.41 1.12
N GLY A 71 12.60 14.04 0.31
CA GLY A 71 12.68 14.01 -1.13
C GLY A 71 11.35 14.36 -1.77
N LYS A 72 11.24 14.04 -3.05
CA LYS A 72 10.01 14.09 -3.83
C LYS A 72 9.60 12.70 -4.28
N TYR A 73 8.34 12.53 -4.65
CA TYR A 73 7.90 11.33 -5.33
C TYR A 73 7.02 11.65 -6.54
N GLU A 74 7.02 10.73 -7.49
CA GLU A 74 6.13 10.74 -8.65
C GLU A 74 5.43 9.38 -8.74
N ILE A 75 4.14 9.39 -9.07
CA ILE A 75 3.36 8.18 -9.28
C ILE A 75 2.60 8.28 -10.61
N ILE A 76 2.80 7.28 -11.47
CA ILE A 76 2.14 7.18 -12.79
C ILE A 76 1.62 5.74 -12.95
N GLY A 77 0.31 5.57 -12.84
CA GLY A 77 -0.28 4.23 -12.69
C GLY A 77 0.33 3.53 -11.46
N ASP A 78 0.86 2.33 -11.64
CA ASP A 78 1.52 1.57 -10.57
C ASP A 78 3.01 1.91 -10.43
N SER A 79 3.55 2.83 -11.23
CA SER A 79 4.97 3.18 -11.21
C SER A 79 5.23 4.26 -10.16
N LEU A 80 6.05 3.97 -9.17
CA LEU A 80 6.45 4.90 -8.11
C LEU A 80 7.95 5.23 -8.24
N HIS A 81 8.28 6.51 -8.26
CA HIS A 81 9.65 7.02 -8.25
C HIS A 81 9.86 7.88 -7.02
N LEU A 82 10.88 7.56 -6.22
CA LEU A 82 11.30 8.35 -5.06
C LEU A 82 12.62 9.05 -5.39
N ILE A 83 12.64 10.38 -5.26
CA ILE A 83 13.78 11.22 -5.61
C ILE A 83 14.31 11.88 -4.35
N PHE A 84 15.47 11.44 -3.86
CA PHE A 84 16.17 12.03 -2.74
C PHE A 84 17.45 12.74 -3.22
N PRO A 85 18.08 13.63 -2.43
CA PRO A 85 19.21 14.46 -2.89
C PRO A 85 20.43 13.72 -3.47
N LYS A 86 20.63 12.43 -3.15
CA LYS A 86 21.79 11.63 -3.57
C LYS A 86 21.42 10.26 -4.13
N LYS A 87 20.14 9.93 -4.21
CA LYS A 87 19.67 8.59 -4.58
C LYS A 87 18.24 8.64 -5.04
N GLU A 88 17.94 7.70 -5.91
CA GLU A 88 16.60 7.50 -6.43
C GLU A 88 16.22 6.04 -6.25
N PHE A 89 14.93 5.80 -6.06
CA PHE A 89 14.39 4.47 -5.96
C PHE A 89 13.17 4.36 -6.85
N PHE A 90 13.07 3.25 -7.58
CA PHE A 90 11.97 2.97 -8.48
C PHE A 90 11.27 1.71 -8.00
N TYR A 91 9.94 1.77 -7.97
CA TYR A 91 9.10 0.66 -7.54
C TYR A 91 7.90 0.48 -8.46
N PHE A 92 7.43 -0.75 -8.60
CA PHE A 92 6.00 -0.97 -8.79
C PHE A 92 5.30 -0.90 -7.43
N CYS A 93 4.35 0.03 -7.32
CA CYS A 93 3.51 0.26 -6.16
C CYS A 93 2.13 -0.33 -6.42
N ARG A 94 1.89 -1.52 -5.90
CA ARG A 94 0.62 -2.22 -6.03
C ARG A 94 -0.19 -2.11 -4.75
N THR A 95 -1.50 -2.11 -4.90
CA THR A 95 -2.45 -2.05 -3.79
C THR A 95 -3.27 -3.33 -3.81
N ASN A 96 -3.83 -3.68 -2.65
CA ASN A 96 -4.77 -4.78 -2.58
C ASN A 96 -6.18 -4.20 -2.64
N GLU A 97 -7.01 -4.64 -3.59
CA GLU A 97 -8.41 -4.22 -3.72
C GLU A 97 -9.22 -4.45 -2.43
N TRP A 98 -8.80 -5.42 -1.60
CA TRP A 98 -9.42 -5.74 -0.32
C TRP A 98 -8.86 -4.94 0.87
N SER A 99 -7.80 -4.16 0.68
CA SER A 99 -7.23 -3.32 1.74
C SER A 99 -6.45 -2.12 1.19
N SER A 100 -7.07 -0.94 1.26
CA SER A 100 -6.41 0.36 1.05
C SER A 100 -5.35 0.71 2.10
N LYS A 101 -5.24 -0.10 3.16
CA LYS A 101 -4.26 0.07 4.25
C LYS A 101 -3.00 -0.76 4.04
N LYS A 102 -2.86 -1.45 2.90
CA LYS A 102 -1.64 -2.16 2.51
C LYS A 102 -1.14 -1.71 1.14
N MET A 103 0.17 -1.56 1.04
CA MET A 103 0.89 -1.24 -0.20
C MET A 103 2.02 -2.24 -0.38
N PHE A 104 2.24 -2.68 -1.62
CA PHE A 104 3.26 -3.63 -2.02
C PHE A 104 4.24 -2.89 -2.91
N LEU A 105 5.50 -2.78 -2.48
CA LEU A 105 6.56 -2.16 -3.26
C LEU A 105 7.49 -3.24 -3.79
N ASP A 106 7.51 -3.42 -5.10
CA ASP A 106 8.49 -4.25 -5.80
C ASP A 106 9.57 -3.35 -6.39
N PRO A 107 10.85 -3.53 -6.05
CA PRO A 107 11.92 -2.72 -6.59
C PRO A 107 12.12 -3.01 -8.07
N VAL A 108 12.38 -1.97 -8.83
CA VAL A 108 12.67 -2.01 -10.27
C VAL A 108 13.85 -1.11 -10.60
N ASN A 109 14.38 -1.21 -11.82
CA ASN A 109 15.38 -0.26 -12.32
C ASN A 109 14.72 1.03 -12.82
N ASP A 110 15.55 1.98 -13.28
CA ASP A 110 15.15 3.26 -13.87
C ASP A 110 14.28 3.13 -15.13
N LYS A 111 14.25 1.94 -15.75
CA LYS A 111 13.38 1.58 -16.89
C LYS A 111 12.13 0.82 -16.46
N TYR A 112 11.83 0.74 -15.17
CA TYR A 112 10.72 -0.02 -14.59
C TYR A 112 10.73 -1.51 -14.95
N GLN A 113 11.92 -2.10 -15.05
CA GLN A 113 12.09 -3.54 -15.20
C GLN A 113 12.37 -4.15 -13.83
N LEU A 114 11.73 -5.28 -13.54
CA LEU A 114 11.96 -6.06 -12.32
C LEU A 114 13.45 -6.41 -12.21
N ILE A 115 14.06 -6.03 -11.08
CA ILE A 115 15.49 -6.28 -10.82
C ILE A 115 15.73 -7.59 -10.06
N CYS A 116 14.66 -8.28 -9.67
CA CYS A 116 14.76 -9.63 -9.19
C CYS A 116 13.69 -10.52 -9.82
N ASP A 117 14.17 -11.63 -10.35
CA ASP A 117 13.42 -12.73 -10.92
C ASP A 117 12.66 -13.53 -9.85
N GLU A 118 13.21 -13.56 -8.63
CA GLU A 118 12.69 -14.32 -7.50
C GLU A 118 11.85 -13.48 -6.52
N GLY A 119 11.32 -12.33 -6.93
CA GLY A 119 10.33 -11.57 -6.16
C GLY A 119 10.87 -10.95 -4.86
N CYS A 120 10.95 -9.63 -4.81
CA CYS A 120 11.51 -8.88 -3.67
C CYS A 120 10.51 -7.83 -3.22
N THR A 121 9.35 -8.26 -2.75
CA THR A 121 8.28 -7.33 -2.41
C THR A 121 8.41 -6.91 -0.95
N THR A 122 8.37 -5.61 -0.68
CA THR A 122 8.16 -5.12 0.68
C THR A 122 6.72 -4.68 0.85
N ILE A 123 6.06 -5.18 1.89
CA ILE A 123 4.69 -4.80 2.23
C ILE A 123 4.72 -3.74 3.32
N TYR A 124 4.02 -2.65 3.04
CA TYR A 124 3.80 -1.55 3.95
C TYR A 124 2.35 -1.53 4.42
N LYS A 125 2.17 -1.17 5.69
CA LYS A 125 0.85 -0.90 6.28
C LYS A 125 0.72 0.59 6.58
N LYS A 126 -0.44 1.16 6.24
CA LYS A 126 -0.79 2.53 6.61
C LYS A 126 -0.99 2.63 8.12
N ILE A 127 -0.31 3.58 8.75
CA ILE A 127 -0.39 3.83 10.18
C ILE A 127 -0.99 5.19 10.51
N GLU A 128 -0.94 6.16 9.58
CA GLU A 128 -1.58 7.48 9.68
C GLU A 128 -2.05 7.96 8.29
#